data_AF-A0A2J0LJV4-F1
#
_entry.id   AF-A0A2J0LJV4-F1
#
_cell.length_a   1.000
_cell.length_b   1.000
_cell.length_c   1.000
_cell.angle_alpha   90.00
_cell.angle_beta   90.00
_cell.angle_gamma   90.00
#
_symmetry.space_group_name_H-M   'P 1'
#
loop_
_entity.id
_entity.type
_entity.pdbx_description
1 polymer ?
#
loop_
_entity_poly.entity_id
_entity_poly.type
_entity_poly.pdbx_seq_one_letter_code
_entity_poly.pdbx_strand_id
1 'polypeptide(L)'
;MPKGYPTLSEEQKQEIISRIKEKGERVPDLAKEYGIVPKTIYNLLRKTAQGPGALLELAKLKREKDALLQIIGQLTAQEKLGEKRRYGRGY
;
A
#
# COMPACT_ATOMS: atom_id res chain seq x y z
N MET A 1 -18.68 18.02 -25.53
CA MET A 1 -18.03 17.01 -24.67
C MET A 1 -18.92 16.77 -23.46
N PRO A 2 -19.35 15.53 -23.16
CA PRO A 2 -20.07 15.27 -21.91
C PRO A 2 -19.17 15.64 -20.73
N LYS A 3 -19.63 16.59 -19.91
CA LYS A 3 -18.95 17.04 -18.68
C LYS A 3 -19.32 16.08 -17.55
N GLY A 4 -18.57 15.00 -17.40
CA GLY A 4 -18.70 14.11 -16.26
C GLY A 4 -17.52 13.15 -16.21
N TYR A 5 -16.72 13.22 -15.15
CA TYR A 5 -15.78 12.14 -14.85
C TYR A 5 -16.57 10.84 -14.65
N PRO A 6 -16.03 9.66 -15.01
CA PRO A 6 -16.69 8.40 -14.74
C PRO A 6 -17.07 8.32 -13.26
N THR A 7 -18.36 8.20 -12.99
CA THR A 7 -18.85 7.97 -11.64
C THR A 7 -18.49 6.54 -11.27
N LEU A 8 -17.66 6.37 -10.24
CA LEU A 8 -17.37 5.05 -9.69
C LEU A 8 -18.67 4.37 -9.23
N SER A 9 -18.83 3.10 -9.55
CA SER A 9 -19.88 2.26 -8.96
C SER A 9 -19.63 2.06 -7.47
N GLU A 10 -20.64 1.60 -6.71
CA GLU A 10 -20.45 1.31 -5.29
C GLU A 10 -19.46 0.16 -5.07
N GLU A 11 -19.46 -0.84 -5.95
CA GLU A 11 -18.49 -1.95 -5.92
C GLU A 11 -17.06 -1.44 -6.13
N GLN A 12 -16.84 -0.56 -7.12
CA GLN A 12 -15.54 0.04 -7.37
C GLN A 12 -15.06 0.89 -6.19
N LYS A 13 -15.97 1.65 -5.55
CA LYS A 13 -15.64 2.43 -4.35
C LYS A 13 -15.19 1.53 -3.20
N GLN A 14 -15.92 0.44 -2.94
CA GLN A 14 -15.58 -0.52 -1.90
C GLN A 14 -14.23 -1.19 -2.18
N GLU A 15 -13.99 -1.60 -3.42
CA GLU A 15 -12.73 -2.21 -3.83
C GLU A 15 -11.54 -1.26 -3.66
N ILE A 16 -11.66 -0.02 -4.14
CA ILE A 16 -10.62 1.01 -3.97
C ILE A 16 -10.30 1.22 -2.48
N ILE A 17 -11.33 1.29 -1.63
CA ILE A 17 -11.13 1.44 -0.17
C ILE A 17 -10.42 0.22 0.41
N SER A 18 -10.83 -1.00 0.05
CA SER A 18 -10.20 -2.25 0.51
C SER A 18 -8.74 -2.33 0.07
N ARG A 19 -8.43 -2.06 -1.20
CA ARG A 19 -7.05 -2.06 -1.72
C ARG A 19 -6.15 -1.06 -0.99
N ILE A 20 -6.66 0.12 -0.67
CA ILE A 20 -5.91 1.12 0.11
C ILE A 20 -5.74 0.66 1.57
N LYS A 21 -6.79 0.13 2.20
CA LYS A 21 -6.79 -0.31 3.61
C LYS A 21 -5.93 -1.54 3.84
N GLU A 22 -6.10 -2.54 3.01
CA GLU A 22 -5.62 -3.90 3.23
C GLU A 22 -4.24 -4.07 2.60
N LYS A 23 -4.10 -3.64 1.34
CA LYS A 23 -2.88 -3.81 0.54
C LYS A 23 -1.95 -2.59 0.54
N GLY A 24 -2.40 -1.45 1.07
CA GLY A 24 -1.58 -0.24 1.16
C GLY A 24 -1.29 0.42 -0.20
N GLU A 25 -2.12 0.15 -1.21
CA GLU A 25 -1.92 0.70 -2.55
C GLU A 25 -2.03 2.23 -2.59
N ARG A 26 -1.27 2.86 -3.49
CA ARG A 26 -1.18 4.32 -3.56
C ARG A 26 -2.34 4.89 -4.37
N VAL A 27 -2.93 5.97 -3.85
CA VAL A 27 -4.01 6.71 -4.51
C VAL A 27 -3.70 7.14 -5.96
N PRO A 28 -2.50 7.64 -6.31
CA PRO A 28 -2.20 8.02 -7.69
C PRO A 28 -2.22 6.85 -8.68
N ASP A 29 -1.88 5.65 -8.23
CA ASP A 29 -1.81 4.47 -9.10
C ASP A 29 -3.22 3.93 -9.35
N LEU A 30 -4.03 3.83 -8.29
CA LEU A 30 -5.46 3.50 -8.40
C LEU A 30 -6.24 4.54 -9.22
N ALA A 31 -5.90 5.83 -9.11
CA ALA A 31 -6.54 6.87 -9.90
C ALA A 31 -6.33 6.66 -11.41
N LYS A 32 -5.10 6.28 -11.81
CA LYS A 32 -4.78 5.93 -13.19
C LYS A 32 -5.52 4.67 -13.65
N GLU A 33 -5.51 3.63 -12.82
CA GLU A 33 -6.15 2.34 -13.12
C GLU A 33 -7.65 2.49 -13.39
N TYR A 34 -8.35 3.25 -12.54
CA TYR A 34 -9.80 3.47 -12.66
C TYR A 34 -10.16 4.67 -13.55
N GLY A 35 -9.20 5.34 -14.19
CA GLY A 35 -9.45 6.45 -15.12
C GLY A 35 -10.07 7.69 -14.47
N ILE A 36 -9.74 7.98 -13.22
CA ILE A 36 -10.29 9.10 -12.44
C ILE A 36 -9.19 10.01 -11.90
N VAL A 37 -9.55 11.23 -11.50
CA VAL A 37 -8.61 12.11 -10.81
C VAL A 37 -8.37 11.64 -9.38
N PRO A 38 -7.12 11.73 -8.85
CA PRO A 38 -6.81 11.35 -7.46
C PRO A 38 -7.71 11.99 -6.41
N LYS A 39 -8.15 13.23 -6.67
CA LYS A 39 -9.10 13.98 -5.81
C LYS A 39 -10.39 13.21 -5.54
N THR A 40 -10.88 12.43 -6.50
CA THR A 40 -12.08 11.59 -6.34
C THR A 40 -11.87 10.52 -5.27
N ILE A 41 -10.71 9.85 -5.29
CA ILE A 41 -10.37 8.82 -4.30
C ILE A 41 -10.15 9.46 -2.92
N TYR A 42 -9.43 10.59 -2.82
CA TYR A 42 -9.28 11.27 -1.52
C TYR A 42 -10.61 11.70 -0.91
N ASN A 43 -11.55 12.18 -1.73
CA ASN A 43 -12.91 12.50 -1.28
C ASN A 43 -13.68 11.25 -0.81
N LEU A 44 -13.50 10.11 -1.49
CA LEU A 44 -14.09 8.82 -1.10
C LEU A 44 -13.56 8.35 0.27
N LEU A 45 -12.24 8.40 0.46
CA LEU A 45 -11.60 8.04 1.74
C LEU A 45 -12.06 8.96 2.88
N ARG A 46 -12.18 10.27 2.62
CA ARG A 46 -12.66 11.25 3.61
C ARG A 46 -14.09 10.95 4.06
N LYS A 47 -14.96 10.46 3.17
CA LYS A 47 -16.35 10.11 3.49
C LYS A 47 -16.50 8.81 4.29
N THR A 48 -15.53 7.92 4.20
CA THR A 48 -15.60 6.55 4.77
C THR A 48 -14.80 6.36 6.04
N ALA A 49 -13.91 7.28 6.40
CA ALA A 49 -13.19 7.25 7.67
C ALA A 49 -13.99 7.99 8.75
N GLN A 50 -14.10 7.43 9.96
CA GLN A 50 -14.57 8.13 11.18
C GLN A 50 -13.54 9.18 11.67
N GLY A 51 -12.97 9.95 10.75
CA GLY A 51 -11.92 10.93 11.01
C GLY A 51 -11.02 11.11 9.79
N PRO A 52 -10.77 12.35 9.32
CA PRO A 52 -10.14 12.60 8.01
C PRO A 52 -8.67 12.14 7.85
N GLY A 53 -8.02 11.60 8.89
CA GLY A 53 -6.61 11.18 8.84
C GLY A 53 -6.34 9.68 9.05
N ALA A 54 -7.21 8.95 9.76
CA ALA A 54 -6.88 7.62 10.28
C ALA A 54 -6.55 6.58 9.19
N LEU A 55 -7.21 6.68 8.04
CA LEU A 55 -7.05 5.73 6.95
C LEU A 55 -5.74 5.91 6.17
N LEU A 56 -5.37 7.16 5.87
CA LEU A 56 -4.13 7.45 5.16
C LEU A 56 -2.91 7.14 6.04
N GLU A 57 -2.99 7.45 7.33
CA GLU A 57 -1.96 7.09 8.31
C GLU A 57 -1.82 5.57 8.44
N LEU A 58 -2.93 4.82 8.52
CA LEU A 58 -2.87 3.35 8.57
C LEU A 58 -2.22 2.75 7.31
N ALA A 59 -2.54 3.26 6.12
CA ALA A 59 -1.94 2.80 4.87
C ALA A 59 -0.45 3.15 4.76
N LYS A 60 -0.03 4.30 5.32
CA LYS A 60 1.38 4.67 5.43
C LYS A 60 2.12 3.74 6.40
N LEU A 61 1.55 3.52 7.59
CA LEU A 61 2.12 2.66 8.62
C LEU A 61 2.33 1.21 8.14
N LYS A 62 1.36 0.67 7.37
CA LYS A 62 1.51 -0.67 6.77
C LYS A 62 2.68 -0.75 5.80
N ARG A 63 2.83 0.24 4.91
CA ARG A 63 3.96 0.29 3.96
C ARG A 63 5.31 0.38 4.68
N GLU A 64 5.39 1.18 5.74
CA GLU A 64 6.60 1.29 6.56
C GLU A 64 6.91 -0.03 7.28
N LYS A 65 5.90 -0.71 7.84
CA LYS A 65 6.04 -2.03 8.44
C LYS A 65 6.57 -3.07 7.44
N ASP A 66 6.01 -3.10 6.24
CA ASP A 66 6.39 -4.08 5.22
C ASP A 66 7.82 -3.85 4.71
N ALA A 67 8.22 -2.58 4.52
CA ALA A 67 9.59 -2.23 4.19
C ALA A 67 10.59 -2.65 5.29
N LEU A 68 10.25 -2.44 6.56
CA LEU A 68 11.08 -2.87 7.69
C LEU A 68 11.22 -4.40 7.74
N LEU A 69 10.14 -5.15 7.54
CA LEU A 69 10.18 -6.61 7.50
C LEU A 69 11.06 -7.13 6.37
N GLN A 70 11.03 -6.50 5.19
CA GLN A 70 11.91 -6.86 4.08
C GLN A 70 13.38 -6.66 4.43
N ILE A 71 13.73 -5.52 5.03
CA ILE A 71 15.11 -5.22 5.45
C ILE A 71 15.60 -6.24 6.48
N ILE A 72 14.79 -6.51 7.52
CA ILE A 72 15.14 -7.50 8.55
C ILE A 72 15.34 -8.89 7.92
N GLY A 73 14.44 -9.30 7.03
CA GLY A 73 14.56 -10.58 6.32
C GLY A 73 15.86 -10.70 5.52
N GLN A 74 16.27 -9.63 4.82
CA GLN A 74 17.54 -9.58 4.09
C GLN A 74 18.74 -9.69 5.04
N LEU A 75 18.74 -8.96 6.15
CA LEU A 75 19.82 -8.99 7.14
C LEU A 75 19.96 -10.38 7.78
N THR A 76 18.87 -10.99 8.22
CA THR A 76 18.88 -12.35 8.80
C THR A 76 19.33 -13.40 7.79
N ALA A 77 18.97 -13.25 6.51
CA ALA A 77 19.45 -14.15 5.46
C ALA A 77 20.97 -14.02 5.24
N GLN A 78 21.48 -12.79 5.21
CA GLN A 78 22.92 -12.52 5.09
C GLN A 78 23.71 -13.08 6.29
N GLU A 79 23.20 -12.93 7.51
CA GLU A 79 23.79 -13.49 8.73
C GLU A 79 23.93 -15.02 8.64
N LYS A 80 22.85 -15.72 8.31
CA LYS A 80 22.84 -17.19 8.13
C LYS A 80 23.80 -17.65 7.04
N LEU A 81 23.91 -16.92 5.93
CA LEU A 81 24.87 -17.22 4.87
C LEU A 81 26.31 -16.98 5.35
N GLY A 82 26.54 -15.93 6.14
CA GLY A 82 27.83 -15.64 6.77
C GLY A 82 28.26 -16.74 7.73
N GLU A 83 27.34 -17.26 8.55
CA GLU A 83 27.56 -18.43 9.42
C GLU A 83 27.96 -19.66 8.61
N LYS A 84 27.17 -20.06 7.61
CA LYS A 84 27.48 -21.22 6.76
C LYS A 84 28.86 -21.10 6.10
N ARG A 85 29.23 -19.90 5.62
CA ARG A 85 30.55 -19.65 5.01
C ARG A 85 31.70 -19.70 6.02
N ARG A 86 31.47 -19.41 7.29
CA ARG A 86 32.46 -19.57 8.37
C ARG A 86 32.67 -21.04 8.70
N TYR A 87 31.60 -21.83 8.81
CA TYR A 87 31.71 -23.27 9.05
C TYR A 87 32.34 -24.04 7.88
N GLY A 88 32.09 -23.63 6.63
CA GLY A 88 32.66 -24.30 5.45
C GLY A 88 34.12 -23.97 5.13
N ARG A 89 34.74 -22.99 5.80
CA ARG A 89 36.15 -22.58 5.60
C ARG A 89 37.11 -23.07 6.69
N GLY A 90 36.61 -23.83 7.66
CA GLY A 90 37.43 -24.48 8.67
C GLY A 90 37.74 -25.93 8.30
N TYR A 91 38.55 -26.14 7.26
CA TYR A 91 39.33 -27.36 6.97
C TYR A 91 40.56 -26.95 6.13
#